data_AF-A0A2V6KW65-F1
#
_entry.id   AF-A0A2V6KW65-F1
#
_cell.length_a   1.000
_cell.length_b   1.000
_cell.length_c   1.000
_cell.angle_alpha   90.00
_cell.angle_beta   90.00
_cell.angle_gamma   90.00
#
_symmetry.space_group_name_H-M   'P 1'
#
loop_
_entity.id
_entity.type
_entity.pdbx_description
1 polymer ?
#
loop_
_entity_poly.entity_id
_entity_poly.type
_entity_poly.pdbx_seq_one_letter_code
_entity_poly.pdbx_strand_id
1 'polypeptide(L)'
;MIGKANVQRLTSNAQRPTSDIEPKLNVVFVGHVDHGKSTLIGRILHDTGSLPEGKIEEIKKACAAEGTEFEFAFLLDALLEEQKQNVTIDTTEISFRTARRRYAIIDAPGHKEFLKNMITGASRADAAIL
;
A
#
# COMPACT_ATOMS: atom_id res chain seq x y z
N MET A 1 -15.25 -40.55 -36.39
CA MET A 1 -14.84 -39.18 -36.05
C MET A 1 -15.76 -38.63 -34.97
N ILE A 2 -15.42 -38.77 -33.68
CA ILE A 2 -16.03 -38.04 -32.57
C ILE A 2 -14.99 -37.92 -31.44
N GLY A 3 -14.68 -36.70 -31.01
CA GLY A 3 -14.33 -36.37 -29.61
C GLY A 3 -12.95 -36.74 -29.06
N LYS A 4 -11.90 -35.97 -29.38
CA LYS A 4 -10.78 -35.70 -28.46
C LYS A 4 -10.53 -34.20 -28.39
N ALA A 5 -11.44 -33.47 -27.77
CA ALA A 5 -11.29 -32.04 -27.53
C ALA A 5 -11.77 -31.73 -26.11
N ASN A 6 -10.92 -31.97 -25.08
CA ASN A 6 -11.02 -31.24 -23.79
C ASN A 6 -9.94 -31.55 -22.74
N VAL A 7 -8.65 -31.59 -23.08
CA VAL A 7 -7.59 -31.71 -22.03
C VAL A 7 -6.41 -30.77 -22.26
N GLN A 8 -6.65 -29.53 -22.70
CA GLN A 8 -5.55 -28.56 -22.78
C GLN A 8 -5.94 -27.08 -22.67
N ARG A 9 -7.03 -26.77 -21.95
CA ARG A 9 -7.49 -25.38 -21.76
C ARG A 9 -7.51 -24.91 -20.30
N LEU A 10 -6.60 -25.43 -19.46
CA LEU A 10 -6.55 -25.08 -18.03
C LEU A 10 -5.21 -24.50 -17.54
N THR A 11 -4.26 -24.17 -18.42
CA THR A 11 -2.98 -23.56 -17.99
C THR A 11 -2.53 -22.45 -18.94
N SER A 12 -3.23 -21.32 -18.95
CA SER A 12 -2.64 -20.07 -19.47
C SER A 12 -3.33 -18.83 -18.88
N ASN A 13 -3.43 -18.74 -17.56
CA ASN A 13 -3.57 -17.43 -16.91
C ASN A 13 -2.17 -16.82 -16.77
N ALA A 14 -1.50 -16.61 -17.91
CA ALA A 14 -0.33 -15.75 -17.95
C ALA A 14 -0.81 -14.33 -17.65
N GLN A 15 -0.54 -13.87 -16.43
CA GLN A 15 -0.81 -12.51 -15.98
C GLN A 15 -0.36 -11.52 -17.05
N ARG A 16 -1.31 -10.78 -17.63
CA ARG A 16 -0.95 -9.64 -18.48
C ARG A 16 -0.28 -8.59 -17.57
N PRO A 17 0.88 -8.04 -17.94
CA PRO A 17 1.44 -6.91 -17.22
C PRO A 17 0.41 -5.77 -17.23
N THR A 18 0.10 -5.25 -16.06
CA THR A 18 -0.82 -4.11 -15.88
C THR A 18 -0.23 -2.89 -16.59
N SER A 19 -0.96 -2.29 -17.52
CA SER A 19 -0.49 -1.10 -18.24
C SER A 19 -0.58 0.14 -17.35
N ASP A 20 0.22 1.17 -17.64
CA ASP A 20 0.20 2.41 -16.85
C ASP A 20 -1.09 3.23 -17.00
N ILE A 21 -2.03 2.76 -17.81
CA ILE A 21 -3.30 3.39 -18.16
C ILE A 21 -4.48 2.76 -17.41
N GLU A 22 -4.29 1.59 -16.78
CA GLU A 22 -5.37 0.86 -16.10
C GLU A 22 -5.81 1.53 -14.79
N PRO A 23 -7.11 1.78 -14.56
CA PRO A 23 -7.57 2.50 -13.37
C PRO A 23 -7.09 1.82 -12.08
N LYS A 24 -6.65 2.63 -11.10
CA LYS A 24 -6.26 2.14 -9.77
C LYS A 24 -7.52 1.84 -8.95
N LEU A 25 -7.45 0.82 -8.10
CA LEU A 25 -8.43 0.65 -7.03
C LEU A 25 -7.98 1.45 -5.81
N ASN A 26 -8.79 2.42 -5.40
CA ASN A 26 -8.53 3.26 -4.23
C ASN A 26 -9.02 2.55 -2.97
N VAL A 27 -8.13 2.30 -2.02
CA VAL A 27 -8.43 1.57 -0.78
C VAL A 27 -8.07 2.43 0.42
N VAL A 28 -9.05 2.78 1.25
CA VAL A 28 -8.79 3.51 2.49
C VAL A 28 -8.47 2.55 3.63
N PHE A 29 -7.47 2.89 4.43
CA PHE A 29 -7.17 2.18 5.68
C PHE A 29 -7.74 2.98 6.84
N VAL A 30 -8.65 2.36 7.59
CA VAL A 30 -9.35 2.96 8.74
C VAL A 30 -9.14 2.10 9.98
N GLY A 31 -9.25 2.71 11.16
CA GLY A 31 -9.07 2.01 12.44
C GLY A 31 -8.48 2.93 13.51
N HIS A 32 -8.58 2.52 14.77
CA HIS A 32 -8.10 3.32 15.91
C HIS A 32 -6.58 3.53 15.87
N VAL A 33 -6.10 4.47 16.68
CA VAL A 33 -4.66 4.62 16.97
C VAL A 33 -4.12 3.28 17.49
N ASP A 34 -2.89 2.95 17.13
CA ASP A 34 -2.19 1.72 17.54
C ASP A 34 -2.79 0.37 17.08
N HIS A 35 -3.79 0.38 16.18
CA HIS A 35 -4.30 -0.85 15.54
C HIS A 35 -3.41 -1.40 14.42
N GLY A 36 -2.16 -0.94 14.30
CA GLY A 36 -1.20 -1.51 13.34
C GLY A 36 -1.44 -1.19 11.87
N LYS A 37 -2.26 -0.17 11.55
CA LYS A 37 -2.53 0.27 10.16
C LYS A 37 -1.23 0.57 9.40
N SER A 38 -0.38 1.42 9.98
CA SER A 38 0.90 1.82 9.41
C SER A 38 1.83 0.63 9.19
N THR A 39 1.86 -0.31 10.15
CA THR A 39 2.63 -1.56 10.06
C THR A 39 2.17 -2.42 8.89
N LEU A 40 0.85 -2.57 8.69
CA LEU A 40 0.29 -3.35 7.60
C LEU A 40 0.57 -2.69 6.23
N ILE A 41 0.40 -1.37 6.14
CA ILE A 41 0.73 -0.61 4.92
C ILE A 41 2.20 -0.80 4.57
N GLY A 42 3.11 -0.57 5.52
CA GLY A 42 4.56 -0.74 5.30
C GLY A 42 4.91 -2.17 4.87
N ARG A 43 4.23 -3.18 5.43
CA ARG A 43 4.41 -4.58 5.02
C ARG A 43 3.92 -4.84 3.60
N ILE A 44 2.78 -4.29 3.19
CA ILE A 44 2.27 -4.41 1.81
C ILE A 44 3.25 -3.79 0.82
N LEU A 45 3.80 -2.61 1.13
CA LEU A 45 4.76 -1.94 0.25
C LEU A 45 6.06 -2.77 0.10
N HIS A 46 6.53 -3.35 1.20
CA HIS A 46 7.66 -4.27 1.20
C HIS A 46 7.39 -5.51 0.33
N ASP A 47 6.31 -6.23 0.61
CA ASP A 47 6.02 -7.52 -0.05
C ASP A 47 5.68 -7.37 -1.53
N THR A 48 5.24 -6.18 -1.95
CA THR A 48 4.94 -5.87 -3.36
C THR A 48 6.12 -5.26 -4.11
N GLY A 49 7.25 -5.01 -3.44
CA GLY A 49 8.40 -4.33 -4.03
C GLY A 49 8.06 -2.90 -4.48
N SER A 50 7.15 -2.23 -3.77
CA SER A 50 6.69 -0.87 -4.08
C SER A 50 7.47 0.20 -3.32
N LEU A 51 8.48 -0.20 -2.54
CA LEU A 51 9.39 0.71 -1.85
C LEU A 51 10.47 1.23 -2.80
N PRO A 52 10.96 2.46 -2.62
CA PRO A 52 12.18 2.94 -3.27
C PRO A 52 13.37 2.01 -3.01
N GLU A 53 14.25 1.89 -3.99
CA GLU A 53 15.45 1.05 -3.88
C GLU A 53 16.32 1.49 -2.70
N GLY A 54 16.79 0.54 -1.90
CA GLY A 54 17.66 0.80 -0.74
C GLY A 54 16.93 1.34 0.50
N LYS A 55 15.63 1.65 0.43
CA LYS A 55 14.87 2.21 1.56
C LYS A 55 14.84 1.27 2.78
N ILE A 56 14.73 -0.04 2.55
CA ILE A 56 14.72 -1.04 3.64
C ILE A 56 16.07 -1.04 4.37
N GLU A 57 17.16 -1.01 3.61
CA GLU A 57 18.53 -1.03 4.12
C GLU A 57 18.85 0.26 4.88
N GLU A 58 18.37 1.40 4.38
CA GLU A 58 18.46 2.70 5.04
C GLU A 58 17.80 2.65 6.42
N ILE A 59 16.54 2.22 6.51
CA ILE A 59 15.80 2.16 7.77
C ILE A 59 16.43 1.13 8.72
N LYS A 60 16.86 -0.04 8.24
CA LYS A 60 17.56 -1.02 9.08
C LYS A 60 18.86 -0.46 9.68
N LYS A 61 19.62 0.35 8.91
CA LYS A 61 20.83 1.02 9.42
C LYS A 61 20.49 2.07 10.48
N ALA A 62 19.42 2.85 10.26
CA ALA A 62 18.95 3.82 11.26
C ALA A 62 18.53 3.12 12.56
N CYS A 63 17.74 2.04 12.47
CA CYS A 63 17.36 1.24 13.62
C CYS A 63 18.58 0.70 14.40
N ALA A 64 19.58 0.18 13.69
CA ALA A 64 20.81 -0.31 14.31
C ALA A 64 21.63 0.79 14.99
N ALA A 65 21.66 2.00 14.43
CA ALA A 65 22.35 3.15 15.02
C ALA A 65 21.67 3.66 16.30
N GLU A 66 20.34 3.57 16.35
CA GLU A 66 19.54 3.98 17.51
C GLU A 66 19.31 2.86 18.54
N GLY A 67 19.73 1.62 18.22
CA GLY A 67 19.53 0.46 19.09
C GLY A 67 18.08 0.01 19.20
N THR A 68 17.26 0.28 18.18
CA THR A 68 15.85 -0.13 18.10
C THR A 68 15.67 -1.28 17.11
N GLU A 69 14.61 -2.09 17.29
CA GLU A 69 14.26 -3.14 16.33
C GLU A 69 13.59 -2.56 15.10
N PHE A 70 13.74 -3.22 13.96
CA PHE A 70 13.08 -2.79 12.72
C PHE A 70 11.58 -3.05 12.77
N GLU A 71 10.78 -2.02 12.48
CA GLU A 71 9.34 -2.13 12.28
C GLU A 71 8.92 -1.66 10.89
N PHE A 72 7.92 -2.32 10.30
CA PHE A 72 7.38 -1.91 8.99
C PHE A 72 6.71 -0.53 9.03
N ALA A 73 6.25 -0.07 10.20
CA ALA A 73 5.71 1.28 10.36
C ALA A 73 6.77 2.35 10.02
N PHE A 74 8.04 2.13 10.35
CA PHE A 74 9.12 3.08 10.07
C PHE A 74 9.35 3.30 8.57
N LEU A 75 9.06 2.29 7.73
CA LEU A 75 9.08 2.47 6.28
C LEU A 75 8.00 3.46 5.83
N LEU A 76 6.79 3.33 6.38
CA LEU A 76 5.71 4.25 6.06
C LEU A 76 6.05 5.66 6.56
N ASP A 77 6.47 5.79 7.80
CA ASP A 77 6.80 7.09 8.40
C ASP A 77 7.88 7.82 7.60
N ALA A 78 8.94 7.12 7.18
CA ALA A 78 9.99 7.69 6.35
C ALA A 78 9.46 8.17 4.99
N LEU A 79 8.60 7.39 4.33
CA LEU A 79 7.97 7.79 3.06
C LEU A 79 7.05 9.00 3.23
N LEU A 80 6.29 9.05 4.32
CA LEU A 80 5.41 10.17 4.63
C LEU A 80 6.22 11.42 4.94
N GLU A 81 7.32 11.30 5.69
CA GLU A 81 8.19 12.43 6.03
C GLU A 81 8.86 13.05 4.79
N GLU A 82 9.32 12.22 3.86
CA GLU A 82 9.83 12.66 2.55
C GLU A 82 8.76 13.42 1.74
N GLN A 83 7.49 12.99 1.82
CA GLN A 83 6.38 13.64 1.13
C GLN A 83 5.90 14.94 1.80
N LYS A 84 5.98 15.04 3.13
CA LYS A 84 5.56 16.23 3.90
C LYS A 84 6.36 17.48 3.52
N GLN A 85 7.58 17.34 3.01
CA GLN A 85 8.37 18.48 2.55
C GLN A 85 7.76 19.18 1.32
N ASN A 86 6.75 18.59 0.66
CA ASN A 86 6.20 19.10 -0.59
C ASN A 86 4.67 19.35 -0.60
N VAL A 87 3.89 18.85 0.36
CA VAL A 87 2.41 18.95 0.30
C VAL A 87 1.73 18.93 1.68
N THR A 88 0.76 19.83 1.89
CA THR A 88 -0.19 19.82 3.00
C THR A 88 -1.50 19.18 2.54
N ILE A 89 -1.60 17.85 2.49
CA ILE A 89 -2.89 17.19 2.27
C ILE A 89 -3.19 16.26 3.45
N ASP A 90 -4.38 16.45 3.99
CA ASP A 90 -5.00 15.78 5.14
C ASP A 90 -5.02 14.24 5.09
N THR A 91 -4.69 13.63 3.95
CA THR A 91 -4.66 12.19 3.68
C THR A 91 -3.58 11.88 2.65
N THR A 92 -2.76 10.86 2.89
CA THR A 92 -1.70 10.49 1.94
C THR A 92 -2.15 9.39 0.99
N GLU A 93 -1.81 9.54 -0.29
CA GLU A 93 -2.03 8.52 -1.32
C GLU A 93 -0.72 7.79 -1.64
N ILE A 94 -0.70 6.46 -1.44
CA ILE A 94 0.48 5.63 -1.71
C ILE A 94 0.13 4.58 -2.74
N SER A 95 0.82 4.60 -3.88
CA SER A 95 0.57 3.65 -4.96
C SER A 95 1.35 2.36 -4.76
N PHE A 96 0.71 1.22 -4.98
CA PHE A 96 1.36 -0.08 -5.06
C PHE A 96 0.74 -0.92 -6.17
N ARG A 97 1.42 -1.98 -6.59
CA ARG A 97 0.91 -2.91 -7.60
C ARG A 97 1.08 -4.35 -7.18
N THR A 98 0.18 -5.18 -7.68
CA THR A 98 0.32 -6.64 -7.65
C THR A 98 0.43 -7.15 -9.08
N ALA A 99 0.66 -8.44 -9.26
CA ALA A 99 0.59 -9.06 -10.58
C ALA A 99 -0.77 -8.87 -11.27
N ARG A 100 -1.87 -8.63 -10.52
CA ARG A 100 -3.23 -8.55 -11.07
C ARG A 100 -3.70 -7.16 -11.46
N ARG A 101 -3.36 -6.13 -10.67
CA ARG A 101 -3.82 -4.73 -10.85
C ARG A 101 -3.02 -3.75 -9.99
N ARG A 102 -3.25 -2.46 -10.23
CA ARG A 102 -2.73 -1.31 -9.47
C ARG A 102 -3.70 -0.87 -8.39
N TYR A 103 -3.14 -0.36 -7.29
CA TYR A 103 -3.87 0.12 -6.13
C TYR A 103 -3.32 1.47 -5.69
N ALA A 104 -4.17 2.25 -5.03
CA ALA A 104 -3.77 3.41 -4.26
C ALA A 104 -4.29 3.25 -2.83
N ILE A 105 -3.38 3.28 -1.86
CA ILE A 105 -3.69 3.32 -0.44
C ILE A 105 -4.02 4.76 -0.09
N ILE A 106 -5.17 4.99 0.51
CA ILE A 106 -5.51 6.24 1.18
C ILE A 106 -5.27 6.00 2.67
N ASP A 107 -4.18 6.57 3.19
CA ASP A 107 -3.89 6.51 4.62
C ASP A 107 -4.73 7.57 5.34
N ALA A 108 -5.62 7.11 6.23
CA ALA A 108 -6.53 7.96 6.98
C ALA A 108 -6.19 7.94 8.48
N PRO A 109 -6.24 9.11 9.16
CA PRO A 109 -5.83 9.20 10.55
C PRO A 109 -6.81 8.46 11.48
N GLY A 110 -6.26 7.77 12.49
CA GLY A 110 -7.04 7.01 13.46
C GLY A 110 -7.45 7.77 14.73
N HIS A 111 -6.95 9.00 14.92
CA HIS A 111 -7.26 9.82 16.09
C HIS A 111 -8.58 10.57 15.89
N LYS A 112 -9.42 10.60 16.93
CA LYS A 112 -10.77 11.19 16.88
C LYS A 112 -10.80 12.66 16.42
N GLU A 113 -9.73 13.41 16.69
CA GLU A 113 -9.62 14.82 16.32
C GLU A 113 -9.50 15.04 14.81
N PHE A 114 -9.06 14.03 14.06
CA PHE A 114 -8.90 14.07 12.61
C PHE A 114 -10.02 13.33 11.86
N LEU A 115 -11.19 13.14 12.49
CA LEU A 115 -12.31 12.44 11.88
C LEU A 115 -12.74 13.07 10.54
N LYS A 116 -12.66 14.40 10.41
CA LYS A 116 -12.96 15.11 9.15
C LYS A 116 -12.04 14.66 8.01
N ASN A 117 -10.75 14.49 8.30
CA ASN A 117 -9.74 14.06 7.34
C ASN A 117 -9.99 12.61 6.91
N MET A 118 -10.34 11.74 7.87
CA MET A 118 -10.75 10.36 7.58
C MET A 118 -11.98 10.31 6.67
N ILE A 119 -13.01 11.14 6.91
CA ILE A 119 -14.20 11.22 6.05
C ILE A 119 -13.81 11.65 4.63
N THR A 120 -12.96 12.66 4.48
CA THR A 120 -12.47 13.11 3.17
C THR A 120 -11.73 11.98 2.45
N GLY A 121 -10.85 11.24 3.14
CA GLY A 121 -10.15 10.10 2.56
C GLY A 121 -11.09 8.97 2.13
N ALA A 122 -12.02 8.59 2.99
CA ALA A 122 -13.01 7.56 2.71
C ALA A 122 -13.94 7.92 1.55
N SER A 123 -14.26 9.21 1.35
CA SER A 123 -15.11 9.67 0.25
C SER A 123 -14.52 9.42 -1.15
N ARG A 124 -13.20 9.20 -1.23
CA ARG A 124 -12.44 8.95 -2.46
C ARG A 124 -12.14 7.47 -2.71
N ALA A 125 -12.53 6.59 -1.78
CA ALA A 125 -12.16 5.18 -1.80
C ALA A 125 -13.22 4.29 -2.45
N ASP A 126 -12.79 3.25 -3.16
CA ASP A 126 -13.64 2.20 -3.70
C ASP A 126 -13.88 1.07 -2.69
N ALA A 127 -12.95 0.91 -1.74
CA ALA A 127 -12.99 -0.10 -0.69
C ALA A 127 -12.31 0.40 0.60
N ALA A 128 -12.61 -0.25 1.72
CA ALA A 128 -12.00 0.03 3.02
C ALA A 128 -11.41 -1.23 3.65
N ILE A 129 -10.31 -1.05 4.37
CA ILE A 129 -9.74 -2.04 5.30
C ILE A 129 -9.90 -1.48 6.70
N LEU A 130 -10.50 -2.27 7.60
CA LEU A 130 -10.84 -1.92 8.98
C LEU A 130 -10.21 -2.89 9.98
#